data_AF-A0A124FLV2-F1
#
_entry.id   AF-A0A124FLV2-F1
#
_cell.length_a   1.000
_cell.length_b   1.000
_cell.length_c   1.000
_cell.angle_alpha   90.00
_cell.angle_beta   90.00
_cell.angle_gamma   90.00
#
_symmetry.space_group_name_H-M   'P 1'
#
loop_
_entity.id
_entity.type
_entity.pdbx_description
1 polymer ?
#
loop_
_entity_poly.entity_id
_entity_poly.type
_entity_poly.pdbx_seq_one_letter_code
_entity_poly.pdbx_strand_id
1 'polypeptide(L)' 'MPVQVNIHEAKTHFSRLLARVKEGEEVVIAKAGTPVARLVPVTERPARRVPGSAKGRVGISTDFNEPLPENILEAFEK' A
#
# COMPACT_ATOMS: atom_id res chain seq x y z
N MET A 1 2.89 -0.84 14.28
CA MET A 1 1.86 -1.91 14.26
C MET A 1 0.51 -1.24 14.48
N PRO A 2 -0.54 -1.57 13.72
CA PRO A 2 -1.85 -0.92 13.90
C PRO A 2 -2.44 -1.27 15.27
N VAL A 3 -3.05 -0.30 15.93
CA VAL A 3 -3.69 -0.50 17.22
C VAL A 3 -4.92 -1.37 17.02
N GLN A 4 -5.06 -2.45 17.80
CA GLN A 4 -6.20 -3.36 17.73
C GLN A 4 -7.18 -3.10 18.88
N VAL A 5 -8.46 -2.95 18.55
CA VAL A 5 -9.56 -2.76 19.52
C VAL A 5 -10.68 -3.74 19.24
N ASN A 6 -11.38 -4.20 20.28
CA ASN A 6 -12.55 -5.05 20.10
C ASN A 6 -13.78 -4.22 19.71
N ILE A 7 -14.75 -4.86 19.07
CA ILE A 7 -15.96 -4.21 18.53
C ILE A 7 -16.77 -3.43 19.57
N HIS A 8 -16.80 -3.90 20.83
CA HIS A 8 -17.49 -3.21 21.93
C HIS A 8 -16.83 -1.87 22.29
N GLU A 9 -15.49 -1.86 22.35
CA GLU A 9 -14.71 -0.65 22.57
C GLU A 9 -14.84 0.31 21.38
N ALA A 10 -14.75 -0.25 20.16
CA ALA A 10 -14.89 0.53 18.93
C ALA A 10 -16.24 1.23 18.84
N LYS A 11 -17.35 0.57 19.22
CA LYS A 11 -18.69 1.18 19.25
C LYS A 11 -18.77 2.32 20.25
N THR A 12 -18.12 2.18 21.42
CA THR A 12 -18.18 3.16 22.51
C THR A 12 -17.29 4.39 22.24
N HIS A 13 -16.14 4.19 21.61
CA HIS A 13 -15.13 5.23 21.39
C HIS A 13 -14.93 5.59 19.91
N PHE A 14 -15.93 5.32 19.06
CA PHE A 14 -15.78 5.42 17.61
C PHE A 14 -15.28 6.79 17.14
N SER A 15 -15.86 7.88 17.65
CA SER A 15 -15.45 9.24 17.29
C SER A 15 -13.99 9.55 17.67
N ARG A 16 -13.51 9.02 18.81
CA ARG A 16 -12.11 9.18 19.24
C ARG A 16 -11.17 8.40 18.33
N LEU A 17 -11.57 7.19 17.93
CA LEU A 17 -10.79 6.39 16.97
C LEU A 17 -10.73 7.09 15.61
N LEU A 18 -11.82 7.68 15.14
CA LEU A 18 -11.83 8.48 13.91
C LEU A 18 -10.92 9.70 13.97
N ALA A 19 -10.82 10.38 15.12
CA ALA A 19 -9.87 11.49 15.28
C ALA A 19 -8.42 11.02 15.09
N ARG A 20 -8.06 9.87 15.67
CA ARG A 20 -6.73 9.28 15.49
C ARG A 20 -6.47 8.84 14.06
N VAL A 21 -7.47 8.23 13.42
CA VAL A 21 -7.40 7.82 12.01
C VAL A 21 -7.25 9.02 11.09
N LYS A 22 -7.89 10.15 11.40
CA LYS A 22 -7.73 11.39 10.64
C LYS A 22 -6.29 11.92 10.67
N GLU A 23 -5.58 11.72 11.78
CA GLU A 23 -4.15 12.06 11.92
C GLU A 23 -3.20 11.06 11.23
N GLY A 24 -3.73 10.06 10.52
CA GLY A 24 -2.95 9.09 9.76
C GLY A 24 -2.78 7.73 10.43
N GLU A 25 -3.38 7.50 11.60
CA GLU A 25 -3.28 6.21 12.28
C GLU A 25 -4.17 5.13 11.63
N GLU A 26 -3.71 3.88 11.63
CA GLU A 26 -4.54 2.72 11.29
C GLU A 26 -5.00 1.97 12.53
N VAL A 27 -6.30 1.67 12.62
CA VAL A 27 -6.90 0.93 13.74
C VAL A 27 -7.57 -0.33 13.23
N VAL A 28 -7.23 -1.49 13.80
CA VAL A 28 -7.88 -2.77 13.51
C VAL A 28 -9.03 -2.99 14.49
N ILE A 29 -10.22 -3.28 13.97
CA ILE A 29 -11.38 -3.69 14.77
C ILE A 29 -11.45 -5.21 14.75
N ALA A 30 -11.51 -5.81 15.94
CA ALA A 30 -11.64 -7.24 16.15
C ALA A 30 -12.98 -7.63 16.77
N LYS A 31 -13.43 -8.86 16.54
CA LYS A 31 -14.55 -9.50 17.21
C LYS A 31 -14.03 -10.73 17.95
N ALA A 32 -14.09 -10.70 19.28
CA ALA A 32 -13.54 -11.75 20.15
C ALA A 32 -12.06 -12.06 19.85
N GLY A 33 -11.25 -11.00 19.65
CA GLY A 33 -9.81 -11.14 19.34
C GLY A 33 -9.48 -11.37 17.87
N THR A 34 -10.44 -11.81 17.05
CA THR A 34 -10.24 -12.01 15.61
C THR A 34 -10.43 -10.70 14.84
N PRO A 35 -9.45 -10.20 14.08
CA PRO A 35 -9.60 -9.02 13.23
C PRO A 35 -10.75 -9.18 12.21
N VAL A 36 -11.61 -8.18 12.08
CA VAL A 36 -12.76 -8.19 11.15
C VAL A 36 -12.86 -6.96 10.26
N ALA A 37 -12.29 -5.83 10.68
CA ALA A 37 -12.28 -4.60 9.90
C ALA A 37 -11.05 -3.75 10.25
N ARG A 38 -10.77 -2.75 9.41
CA ARG A 38 -9.72 -1.77 9.65
C ARG A 38 -10.24 -0.38 9.32
N LEU A 39 -10.04 0.55 10.25
CA LEU A 39 -10.25 1.97 10.02
C LEU A 39 -8.95 2.56 9.49
N VAL A 40 -9.03 3.17 8.33
CA VAL A 40 -7.91 3.84 7.64
C VAL A 40 -8.32 5.25 7.27
N PRO A 41 -7.37 6.19 7.16
CA PRO A 41 -7.66 7.52 6.67
C PRO A 41 -8.25 7.44 5.26
N VAL A 42 -9.28 8.25 4.99
CA VAL A 42 -9.74 8.45 3.62
C VAL A 42 -8.77 9.42 2.95
N THR A 43 -7.80 8.87 2.23
CA THR A 43 -6.93 9.68 1.37
C THR A 43 -7.69 10.05 0.11
N GLU A 44 -7.56 11.30 -0.35
CA GLU A 44 -7.96 11.64 -1.71
C GLU A 44 -7.33 10.62 -2.66
N ARG A 45 -8.10 10.16 -3.66
CA ARG A 45 -7.58 9.20 -4.64
C ARG A 45 -6.24 9.74 -5.16
N PRO A 46 -5.17 8.93 -5.19
CA PRO A 46 -3.93 9.38 -5.80
C PRO A 46 -4.26 9.95 -7.17
N ALA A 47 -3.69 11.11 -7.49
CA ALA A 47 -3.94 11.81 -8.74
C ALA A 47 -4.00 10.79 -9.88
N ARG A 48 -5.07 10.84 -10.68
CA ARG A 48 -5.29 9.90 -11.79
C ARG A 48 -3.97 9.73 -12.53
N ARG A 49 -3.43 8.51 -12.57
CA ARG A 49 -2.15 8.27 -13.26
C ARG A 49 -2.28 8.78 -14.69
N VAL A 50 -1.44 9.74 -15.04
CA VAL A 50 -1.34 10.28 -16.40
C VAL A 50 -0.17 9.58 -17.10
N PRO A 51 -0.41 8.78 -18.15
CA PRO A 51 0.65 8.19 -18.94
C PRO A 51 1.57 9.26 -19.54
N GLY A 52 2.83 8.89 -19.82
CA GLY A 52 3.77 9.78 -20.51
C GLY A 52 4.50 10.79 -19.63
N SER A 53 4.45 10.65 -18.29
CA SER A 53 5.26 11.46 -17.35
C SER A 53 6.78 11.38 -17.60
N ALA A 54 7.23 10.34 -18.29
CA ALA A 54 8.61 10.13 -18.71
C ALA A 54 8.84 10.25 -20.23
N LYS A 55 7.90 10.85 -20.99
CA LYS A 55 8.06 11.04 -22.44
C LYS A 55 9.35 11.80 -22.73
N GLY A 56 10.22 11.22 -23.56
CA GLY A 56 11.52 11.80 -23.92
C GLY A 56 12.58 11.76 -22.82
N ARG A 57 12.29 11.15 -21.65
CA ARG A 57 13.23 10.99 -20.53
C ARG A 57 13.80 9.57 -20.43
N VAL A 58 13.32 8.66 -21.26
CA VAL A 58 13.77 7.27 -21.32
C VAL A 58 14.35 7.03 -22.70
N GLY A 59 15.63 6.68 -22.75
CA GLY A 59 16.29 6.14 -23.93
C GLY A 59 16.40 4.62 -23.79
N ILE A 60 16.00 3.89 -24.82
CA ILE A 60 16.21 2.44 -24.89
C ILE A 60 17.49 2.23 -25.69
N SER A 61 18.44 1.49 -25.12
CA SER A 61 19.69 1.15 -25.80
C SER A 61 19.41 0.21 -27.00
N THR A 62 20.27 0.24 -28.01
CA THR A 62 20.09 -0.55 -29.24
C THR A 62 20.15 -2.06 -28.98
N ASP A 63 20.89 -2.46 -27.95
CA ASP A 63 21.07 -3.83 -27.48
C ASP A 63 20.01 -4.27 -26.45
N PHE A 64 18.96 -3.48 -26.21
CA PHE A 64 17.97 -3.78 -25.16
C PHE A 64 17.29 -5.15 -25.31
N ASN A 65 17.15 -5.63 -26.55
CA ASN A 65 16.56 -6.94 -26.84
C ASN A 65 17.62 -8.04 -27.03
N GLU A 66 18.90 -7.75 -26.85
CA GLU A 66 19.95 -8.76 -26.88
C GLU A 66 19.88 -9.66 -25.63
N PRO A 67 20.32 -10.91 -25.72
CA PRO A 67 20.40 -11.79 -24.56
C PRO A 67 21.20 -11.17 -23.42
N LEU A 68 20.72 -11.36 -22.18
CA LEU A 68 21.49 -10.97 -21.01
C LEU A 68 22.79 -11.80 -20.94
N PRO A 69 23.86 -11.28 -20.32
CA PRO A 69 25.06 -12.07 -20.04
C PRO A 69 24.74 -13.37 -19.29
N GLU A 70 25.45 -14.45 -19.61
CA GLU A 70 25.18 -15.80 -19.06
C GLU A 70 25.06 -15.82 -17.53
N ASN A 71 25.98 -15.13 -16.85
CA ASN A 71 26.00 -15.04 -15.39
C ASN A 71 24.76 -14.34 -14.79
N ILE A 72 24.06 -13.50 -15.57
CA ILE A 72 22.80 -12.86 -15.17
C ILE A 72 21.62 -13.75 -15.53
N LEU A 73 21.60 -14.37 -16.72
CA LEU A 73 20.54 -15.30 -17.12
C LEU A 73 20.35 -16.44 -16.11
N GLU A 74 21.45 -17.06 -15.68
CA GLU A 74 21.44 -18.13 -14.66
C GLU A 74 20.74 -17.73 -13.35
N ALA A 75 20.72 -16.44 -13.01
CA ALA A 75 20.06 -15.95 -11.80
C ALA A 75 18.53 -15.85 -11.95
N PHE A 76 18.00 -15.73 -13.17
CA PHE A 76 16.58 -15.62 -13.46
C PHE A 76 15.92 -16.96 -13.82
N GLU A 77 16.67 -17.90 -14.40
CA GLU A 77 16.14 -19.17 -14.95
C GLU A 77 16.33 -20.39 -14.02
N LYS A 78 16.22 -20.18 -12.71
CA LYS A 78 16.27 -21.29 -11.73
C LYS A 78 15.05 -22.20 -11.75
#